data_AF-F0GIC8-F1
#
_entry.id   AF-F0GIC8-F1
#
_cell.length_a   1.000
_cell.length_b   1.000
_cell.length_c   1.000
_cell.angle_alpha   90.00
_cell.angle_beta   90.00
_cell.angle_gamma   90.00
#
_symmetry.space_group_name_H-M   'P 1'
#
loop_
_entity.id
_entity.type
_entity.pdbx_description
1 polymer ?
#
loop_
_entity_poly.entity_id
_entity_poly.type
_entity_poly.pdbx_seq_one_letter_code
_entity_poly.pdbx_strand_id
1 'polypeptide(L)'
;AGSAIDLAGTGAALDISAATSPQTSGMLSGVAGTNVNLGGNTLTLAGSGNGVFAGNIGGAGGLTLAGTGSQALTGNNTYAGGTALTGGSLVVGGDAALGLGALDVTGSASLGASVPGVTLGNAV
;
A
#
# COMPACT_ATOMS: atom_id res chain seq x y z
N ALA A 1 0.61 -10.11 13.11
CA ALA A 1 1.36 -9.32 12.13
C ALA A 1 2.40 -10.22 11.47
N GLY A 2 2.52 -10.18 10.14
CA GLY A 2 3.64 -10.85 9.45
C GLY A 2 4.95 -10.07 9.62
N SER A 3 6.07 -10.63 9.14
CA SER A 3 7.34 -9.90 9.08
C SER A 3 7.24 -8.70 8.13
N ALA A 4 7.96 -7.62 8.42
CA ALA A 4 8.10 -6.51 7.49
C ALA A 4 8.82 -6.99 6.22
N ILE A 5 8.41 -6.44 5.07
CA ILE A 5 9.03 -6.69 3.78
C ILE A 5 9.86 -5.47 3.42
N ASP A 6 11.14 -5.68 3.13
CA ASP A 6 12.05 -4.64 2.68
C ASP A 6 12.57 -4.95 1.28
N LEU A 7 12.15 -4.15 0.31
CA LEU A 7 12.56 -4.20 -1.09
C LEU A 7 13.66 -3.14 -1.32
N ALA A 8 14.83 -3.34 -0.73
CA ALA A 8 15.88 -2.33 -0.69
C ALA A 8 16.59 -2.06 -2.03
N GLY A 9 16.50 -2.96 -3.01
CA GLY A 9 17.19 -2.85 -4.30
C GLY A 9 16.26 -2.40 -5.44
N THR A 10 16.74 -1.53 -6.31
CA THR A 10 16.04 -1.23 -7.59
C THR A 10 15.84 -2.52 -8.39
N GLY A 11 14.63 -2.78 -8.86
CA GLY A 11 14.24 -4.03 -9.52
C GLY A 11 13.84 -5.16 -8.58
N ALA A 12 13.93 -4.98 -7.25
CA ALA A 12 13.34 -5.93 -6.32
C ALA A 12 11.82 -5.96 -6.48
N ALA A 13 11.26 -7.17 -6.48
CA ALA A 13 9.84 -7.38 -6.69
C ALA A 13 9.24 -8.27 -5.62
N LEU A 14 8.04 -7.92 -5.17
CA LEU A 14 7.13 -8.81 -4.45
C LEU A 14 6.01 -9.21 -5.41
N ASP A 15 5.92 -10.48 -5.74
CA ASP A 15 4.85 -11.01 -6.58
C ASP A 15 3.94 -11.94 -5.76
N ILE A 16 2.67 -11.56 -5.62
CA ILE A 16 1.62 -12.38 -5.01
C ILE A 16 0.51 -12.73 -6.01
N SER A 17 0.71 -12.50 -7.30
CA SER A 17 -0.31 -12.67 -8.33
C SER A 17 -0.80 -14.11 -8.48
N ALA A 18 0.06 -15.09 -8.19
CA ALA A 18 -0.26 -16.52 -8.20
C ALA A 18 -0.76 -17.04 -6.83
N ALA A 19 -0.87 -16.17 -5.82
CA ALA A 19 -1.43 -16.57 -4.54
C ALA A 19 -2.90 -16.97 -4.68
N THR A 20 -3.32 -17.98 -3.93
CA THR A 20 -4.71 -18.47 -3.89
C THR A 20 -5.50 -17.96 -2.69
N SER A 21 -4.85 -17.20 -1.82
CA SER A 21 -5.43 -16.60 -0.62
C SER A 21 -4.85 -15.21 -0.36
N PRO A 22 -5.59 -14.32 0.33
CA PRO A 22 -5.06 -13.02 0.74
C PRO A 22 -3.75 -13.16 1.52
N GLN A 23 -2.79 -12.29 1.22
CA GLN A 23 -1.48 -12.31 1.87
C GLN A 23 -1.43 -11.28 2.99
N THR A 24 -0.74 -11.59 4.10
CA THR A 24 -0.54 -10.65 5.21
C THR A 24 0.94 -10.50 5.51
N SER A 25 1.41 -9.27 5.59
CA SER A 25 2.78 -8.93 5.99
C SER A 25 2.77 -7.90 7.13
N GLY A 26 3.97 -7.48 7.56
CA GLY A 26 4.15 -6.37 8.48
C GLY A 26 3.94 -5.03 7.76
N MET A 27 4.98 -4.19 7.74
CA MET A 27 5.03 -3.01 6.86
C MET A 27 5.76 -3.33 5.56
N LEU A 28 5.53 -2.49 4.54
CA LEU A 28 6.22 -2.56 3.27
C LEU A 28 7.18 -1.37 3.13
N SER A 29 8.46 -1.67 2.97
CA SER A 29 9.50 -0.71 2.62
C SER A 29 10.03 -1.01 1.23
N GLY A 30 10.28 0.02 0.44
CA GLY A 30 10.84 -0.13 -0.90
C GLY A 30 11.22 1.20 -1.53
N VAL A 31 12.24 1.16 -2.38
CA VAL A 31 12.76 2.33 -3.11
C VAL A 31 12.09 2.48 -4.47
N ALA A 32 12.29 3.64 -5.12
CA ALA A 32 11.84 3.84 -6.49
C ALA A 32 12.43 2.76 -7.44
N GLY A 33 11.62 2.27 -8.38
CA GLY A 33 12.00 1.15 -9.25
C GLY A 33 11.84 -0.23 -8.61
N THR A 34 11.21 -0.33 -7.44
CA THR A 34 10.70 -1.60 -6.89
C THR A 34 9.26 -1.82 -7.32
N ASN A 35 8.84 -3.08 -7.39
CA ASN A 35 7.52 -3.44 -7.89
C ASN A 35 6.80 -4.40 -6.95
N VAL A 36 5.52 -4.17 -6.74
CA VAL A 36 4.61 -5.15 -6.13
C VAL A 36 3.55 -5.54 -7.13
N ASN A 37 3.47 -6.81 -7.47
CA ASN A 37 2.43 -7.38 -8.32
C ASN A 37 1.40 -8.10 -7.46
N LEU A 38 0.22 -7.49 -7.32
CA LEU A 38 -0.89 -8.07 -6.57
C LEU A 38 -1.63 -9.16 -7.36
N GLY A 39 -1.56 -9.15 -8.69
CA GLY A 39 -2.48 -9.92 -9.53
C GLY A 39 -3.93 -9.59 -9.17
N GLY A 40 -4.72 -10.58 -8.79
CA GLY A 40 -6.10 -10.40 -8.28
C GLY A 40 -6.22 -10.41 -6.75
N ASN A 41 -5.11 -10.43 -6.01
CA ASN A 41 -5.09 -10.70 -4.58
C ASN A 41 -5.07 -9.42 -3.72
N THR A 42 -5.56 -9.55 -2.49
CA THR A 42 -5.42 -8.49 -1.48
C THR A 42 -4.15 -8.71 -0.66
N LEU A 43 -3.35 -7.65 -0.49
CA LEU A 43 -2.23 -7.61 0.43
C LEU A 43 -2.59 -6.81 1.69
N THR A 44 -2.55 -7.46 2.84
CA THR A 44 -2.78 -6.84 4.14
C THR A 44 -1.45 -6.45 4.78
N LEU A 45 -1.27 -5.16 5.06
CA LEU A 45 -0.17 -4.60 5.84
C LEU A 45 -0.63 -4.44 7.29
N ALA A 46 -0.15 -5.32 8.16
CA ALA A 46 -0.55 -5.40 9.57
C ALA A 46 0.60 -5.07 10.54
N GLY A 47 1.58 -4.28 10.10
CA GLY A 47 2.74 -3.90 10.90
C GLY A 47 2.45 -2.85 11.98
N SER A 48 3.28 -2.80 13.02
CA SER A 48 3.24 -1.77 14.07
C SER A 48 4.33 -0.70 13.92
N GLY A 49 5.30 -0.91 13.02
CA GLY A 49 6.40 0.02 12.74
C GLY A 49 6.07 1.03 11.64
N ASN A 50 7.10 1.67 11.08
CA ASN A 50 6.93 2.60 9.97
C ASN A 50 7.50 2.00 8.68
N GLY A 51 6.73 2.06 7.59
CA GLY A 51 7.13 1.66 6.25
C GLY A 51 7.04 2.80 5.26
N VAL A 52 7.96 2.86 4.30
CA VAL A 52 7.92 3.80 3.18
C VAL A 52 8.11 3.02 1.89
N PHE A 53 7.10 3.07 1.03
CA PHE A 53 7.15 2.41 -0.26
C PHE A 53 7.06 3.44 -1.39
N ALA A 54 8.20 3.63 -2.07
CA ALA A 54 8.36 4.56 -3.20
C ALA A 54 8.31 3.85 -4.56
N GLY A 55 8.08 2.53 -4.58
CA GLY A 55 7.92 1.74 -5.80
C GLY A 55 6.50 1.78 -6.37
N ASN A 56 6.24 0.93 -7.35
CA ASN A 56 4.93 0.79 -7.99
C ASN A 56 4.22 -0.48 -7.50
N ILE A 57 2.99 -0.33 -7.01
CA ILE A 57 2.06 -1.42 -6.69
C ILE A 57 1.03 -1.51 -7.82
N GLY A 58 0.89 -2.67 -8.45
CA GLY A 58 -0.04 -2.89 -9.56
C GLY A 58 -0.83 -4.18 -9.44
N GLY A 59 -1.84 -4.33 -10.30
CA GLY A 59 -2.73 -5.50 -10.36
C GLY A 59 -4.22 -5.14 -10.24
N ALA A 60 -5.10 -6.11 -10.46
CA ALA A 60 -6.53 -5.96 -10.20
C ALA A 60 -6.88 -6.05 -8.69
N GLY A 61 -5.96 -6.56 -7.87
CA GLY A 61 -6.08 -6.68 -6.43
C GLY A 61 -6.00 -5.34 -5.67
N GLY A 62 -6.04 -5.41 -4.34
CA GLY A 62 -6.11 -4.25 -3.46
C GLY A 62 -5.19 -4.33 -2.24
N LEU A 63 -5.18 -3.25 -1.46
CA LEU A 63 -4.42 -3.14 -0.22
C LEU A 63 -5.34 -2.99 0.99
N THR A 64 -4.98 -3.65 2.10
CA THR A 64 -5.61 -3.43 3.39
C THR A 64 -4.55 -2.98 4.40
N LEU A 65 -4.70 -1.80 4.98
CA LEU A 65 -3.87 -1.31 6.08
C LEU A 65 -4.61 -1.55 7.40
N ALA A 66 -4.17 -2.58 8.13
CA ALA A 66 -4.76 -3.02 9.39
C ALA A 66 -3.77 -2.94 10.57
N GLY A 67 -2.56 -2.43 10.32
CA GLY A 67 -1.52 -2.25 11.32
C GLY A 67 -1.80 -1.08 12.25
N THR A 68 -1.05 -0.97 13.34
CA THR A 68 -1.09 0.21 14.23
C THR A 68 -0.02 1.24 13.87
N GLY A 69 0.92 0.89 12.99
CA GLY A 69 2.01 1.77 12.57
C GLY A 69 1.63 2.70 11.43
N SER A 70 2.65 3.30 10.80
CA SER A 70 2.49 4.21 9.67
C SER A 70 3.04 3.61 8.36
N GLN A 71 2.24 3.62 7.30
CA GLN A 71 2.67 3.25 5.96
C GLN A 71 2.60 4.48 5.06
N ALA A 72 3.75 4.87 4.49
CA ALA A 72 3.79 5.86 3.44
C ALA A 72 3.81 5.18 2.07
N LEU A 73 2.91 5.60 1.18
CA LEU A 73 2.88 5.22 -0.23
C LEU A 73 3.22 6.46 -1.06
N THR A 74 4.44 6.53 -1.59
CA THR A 74 4.94 7.72 -2.30
C THR A 74 5.16 7.49 -3.79
N GLY A 75 5.12 6.23 -4.24
CA GLY A 75 5.17 5.90 -5.65
C GLY A 75 3.83 6.03 -6.37
N ASN A 76 3.86 5.92 -7.71
CA ASN A 76 2.67 5.94 -8.56
C ASN A 76 2.06 4.54 -8.66
N ASN A 77 1.01 4.28 -7.89
CA ASN A 77 0.37 2.98 -7.85
C ASN A 77 -0.69 2.87 -8.95
N THR A 78 -0.93 1.64 -9.42
CA THR A 78 -1.86 1.34 -10.51
C THR A 78 -2.81 0.19 -10.18
N TYR A 79 -2.82 -0.28 -8.93
CA TYR A 79 -3.75 -1.32 -8.52
C TYR A 79 -5.20 -0.82 -8.54
N ALA A 80 -6.13 -1.71 -8.91
CA ALA A 80 -7.53 -1.34 -9.16
C ALA A 80 -8.51 -1.82 -8.06
N GLY A 81 -8.09 -2.73 -7.18
CA GLY A 81 -8.95 -3.30 -6.13
C GLY A 81 -9.22 -2.36 -4.95
N GLY A 82 -8.58 -1.18 -4.91
CA GLY A 82 -8.77 -0.16 -3.88
C GLY A 82 -7.89 -0.33 -2.64
N THR A 83 -8.07 0.59 -1.70
CA THR A 83 -7.36 0.67 -0.42
C THR A 83 -8.36 0.65 0.72
N ALA A 84 -8.32 -0.37 1.57
CA ALA A 84 -9.05 -0.40 2.83
C ALA A 84 -8.11 0.04 3.97
N LEU A 85 -8.46 1.12 4.65
CA LEU A 85 -7.74 1.66 5.80
C LEU A 85 -8.54 1.36 7.08
N THR A 86 -8.18 0.24 7.72
CA THR A 86 -8.88 -0.29 8.90
C THR A 86 -8.12 0.01 10.20
N GLY A 87 -6.86 0.48 10.13
CA GLY A 87 -6.09 0.90 11.29
C GLY A 87 -4.81 1.66 10.92
N GLY A 88 -4.23 2.33 11.92
CA GLY A 88 -2.91 2.95 11.81
C GLY A 88 -2.93 4.27 11.04
N SER A 89 -1.81 4.59 10.38
CA SER A 89 -1.65 5.81 9.59
C SER A 89 -1.25 5.49 8.16
N LEU A 90 -1.95 6.07 7.20
CA LEU A 90 -1.59 6.05 5.79
C LEU A 90 -1.11 7.44 5.38
N VAL A 91 0.07 7.52 4.78
CA VAL A 91 0.61 8.77 4.26
C VAL A 91 0.77 8.66 2.74
N VAL A 92 0.09 9.51 1.98
CA VAL A 92 0.18 9.55 0.52
C VAL A 92 1.22 10.58 0.06
N GLY A 93 2.06 10.19 -0.89
CA GLY A 93 3.08 11.07 -1.47
C GLY A 93 2.64 11.82 -2.73
N GLY A 94 1.46 11.53 -3.26
CA GLY A 94 0.94 12.14 -4.48
C GLY A 94 -0.43 11.59 -4.87
N ASP A 95 -1.00 12.14 -5.94
CA ASP A 95 -2.39 11.89 -6.37
C ASP A 95 -2.65 10.43 -6.77
N ALA A 96 -1.64 9.76 -7.31
CA ALA A 96 -1.70 8.36 -7.74
C ALA A 96 -1.24 7.36 -6.65
N ALA A 97 -1.03 7.81 -5.41
CA ALA A 97 -0.49 6.96 -4.35
C ALA A 97 -1.43 5.81 -3.94
N LEU A 98 -2.73 5.90 -4.20
CA LEU A 98 -3.72 4.88 -3.82
C LEU A 98 -4.22 4.03 -5.01
N GLY A 99 -3.57 4.15 -6.16
CA GLY A 99 -4.02 3.44 -7.36
C GLY A 99 -5.34 3.99 -7.89
N LEU A 100 -6.08 3.13 -8.58
CA LEU A 100 -7.29 3.50 -9.33
C LEU A 100 -8.60 3.12 -8.62
N GLY A 101 -8.53 2.30 -7.56
CA GLY A 101 -9.71 1.81 -6.84
C GLY A 101 -10.24 2.79 -5.80
N ALA A 102 -11.32 2.44 -5.10
CA ALA A 102 -11.85 3.25 -4.01
C ALA A 102 -10.93 3.23 -2.77
N LEU A 103 -11.00 4.28 -1.97
CA LEU A 103 -10.43 4.37 -0.63
C LEU A 103 -11.57 4.19 0.38
N ASP A 104 -11.49 3.16 1.21
CA ASP A 104 -12.45 2.91 2.29
C ASP A 104 -11.77 3.06 3.65
N VAL A 105 -12.33 3.89 4.54
CA VAL A 105 -11.78 4.15 5.87
C VAL A 105 -12.79 3.71 6.94
N THR A 106 -12.64 2.48 7.43
CA THR A 106 -13.64 1.83 8.30
C THR A 106 -13.22 1.70 9.75
N GLY A 107 -11.95 1.94 10.09
CA GLY A 107 -11.43 1.80 11.45
C GLY A 107 -10.81 3.07 12.02
N SER A 108 -10.24 2.96 13.23
CA SER A 108 -9.52 4.04 13.89
C SER A 108 -8.18 4.31 13.18
N ALA A 109 -8.24 5.00 12.06
CA ALA A 109 -7.10 5.27 11.21
C ALA A 109 -6.99 6.75 10.84
N SER A 110 -5.79 7.15 10.47
CA SER A 110 -5.53 8.49 9.95
C SER A 110 -4.99 8.42 8.52
N LEU A 111 -5.43 9.36 7.70
CA LEU A 111 -4.91 9.59 6.35
C LEU A 111 -4.26 10.97 6.32
N GLY A 112 -3.04 11.04 5.82
CA GLY A 112 -2.31 12.29 5.62
C GLY A 112 -1.57 12.32 4.29
N ALA A 113 -1.05 13.47 3.92
CA ALA A 113 -0.20 13.65 2.74
C ALA A 113 1.21 14.11 3.17
N SER A 114 2.26 13.59 2.53
CA SER A 114 3.64 14.01 2.83
C SER A 114 4.04 15.30 2.10
N VAL A 115 3.24 15.74 1.14
CA VAL A 115 3.45 16.99 0.37
C VAL A 115 2.13 17.77 0.28
N PRO A 116 2.16 19.11 0.18
CA PRO A 116 0.96 19.91 -0.04
C PRO A 116 0.33 19.66 -1.41
N GLY A 117 -0.99 19.84 -1.51
CA GLY A 117 -1.70 19.85 -2.80
C GLY A 117 -2.11 18.49 -3.35
N VAL A 118 -1.94 17.41 -2.58
CA VAL A 118 -2.40 16.07 -3.00
C VAL A 118 -3.92 16.06 -3.15
N THR A 119 -4.38 15.68 -4.34
CA THR A 119 -5.79 15.48 -4.67
C THR A 119 -6.01 14.04 -5.06
N LEU A 120 -6.58 13.24 -4.16
CA LEU A 120 -6.91 11.86 -4.44
C LEU A 120 -8.15 11.80 -5.34
N GLY A 121 -8.03 11.14 -6.49
CA GLY A 121 -9.14 10.89 -7.41
C GLY A 121 -9.98 9.66 -7.05
N ASN A 122 -9.61 8.94 -5.98
CA ASN A 122 -10.26 7.72 -5.52
C ASN A 122 -11.66 8.03 -4.98
N ALA A 123 -12.65 7.19 -5.30
CA ALA A 123 -13.96 7.24 -4.67
C ALA A 123 -13.85 6.87 -3.18
N VAL A 124 -14.75 7.40 -2.35
CA VAL A 124 -14.85 7.13 -0.90
C VAL A 124 -16.25 6.64 -0.57
#